data_AF-A0A537IRM5-F1
#
_entry.id   AF-A0A537IRM5-F1
#
_cell.length_a   1.000
_cell.length_b   1.000
_cell.length_c   1.000
_cell.angle_alpha   90.00
_cell.angle_beta   90.00
_cell.angle_gamma   90.00
#
_symmetry.space_group_name_H-M   'P 1'
#
loop_
_entity.id
_entity.type
_entity.pdbx_description
1 polymer ?
#
loop_
_entity_poly.entity_id
_entity_poly.type
_entity_poly.pdbx_seq_one_letter_code
_entity_poly.pdbx_strand_id
1 'polypeptide(L)' 'MPRFEVWQSPGGRAWEGPDQEEAILTALRVRQPGVITEVAEVYDLAYELHLRRIACFNDGVNADRSRR' A
#
# COMPACT_ATOMS: atom_id res chain seq x y z
N MET A 1 16.56 10.41 -1.67
CA MET A 1 16.51 8.93 -1.60
C MET A 1 15.04 8.52 -1.54
N PRO A 2 14.60 7.51 -2.31
CA PRO A 2 13.22 7.06 -2.28
C PRO A 2 12.89 6.40 -0.95
N ARG A 3 11.65 6.57 -0.52
CA ARG A 3 11.02 5.86 0.59
C ARG A 3 9.80 5.14 0.04
N PHE A 4 9.43 4.05 0.66
CA PHE A 4 8.25 3.29 0.33
C PHE A 4 7.25 3.41 1.46
N GLU A 5 5.99 3.65 1.11
CA GLU A 5 4.90 3.74 2.06
C GLU A 5 3.83 2.70 1.74
N VAL A 6 3.27 2.12 2.80
CA VAL A 6 2.11 1.24 2.72
C VAL A 6 0.91 1.97 3.31
N TRP A 7 -0.13 2.16 2.50
CA TRP A 7 -1.37 2.83 2.90
C TRP A 7 -2.55 1.87 2.86
N GLN A 8 -3.45 2.00 3.83
CA GLN A 8 -4.68 1.23 3.94
C GLN A 8 -5.89 2.15 3.89
N SER A 9 -6.90 1.78 3.12
CA SER A 9 -8.16 2.50 3.02
C SER A 9 -9.35 1.56 3.21
N PRO A 10 -10.19 1.77 4.24
CA PRO A 10 -9.98 2.68 5.36
C PRO A 10 -8.80 2.22 6.25
N GLY A 11 -8.09 3.13 6.92
CA GLY A 11 -7.05 2.75 7.90
C GLY A 11 -5.83 3.68 8.00
N GLY A 12 -5.55 4.48 6.97
CA GLY A 12 -4.39 5.37 6.93
C GLY A 12 -3.08 4.64 6.64
N ARG A 13 -1.94 5.26 6.95
CA ARG A 13 -0.61 4.70 6.66
C ARG A 13 -0.27 3.58 7.66
N ALA A 14 0.06 2.40 7.14
CA ALA A 14 0.44 1.24 7.93
C ALA A 14 1.95 1.16 8.17
N TRP A 15 2.76 1.62 7.21
CA TRP A 15 4.22 1.46 7.27
C TRP A 15 4.95 2.45 6.34
N GLU A 16 6.21 2.79 6.69
CA GLU A 16 7.15 3.57 5.88
C GLU A 16 8.58 3.02 6.07
N GLY A 17 9.35 2.91 4.99
CA GLY A 17 10.75 2.49 5.05
C GLY A 17 11.48 2.56 3.72
N PRO A 18 12.80 2.34 3.68
CA PRO A 18 13.61 2.53 2.48
C PRO A 18 13.58 1.33 1.52
N ASP A 19 13.05 0.19 1.94
CA ASP A 19 13.12 -1.07 1.19
C ASP A 19 11.79 -1.41 0.51
N GLN A 20 11.83 -1.64 -0.80
CA GLN A 20 10.64 -1.94 -1.61
C GLN A 20 10.09 -3.33 -1.29
N GLU A 21 10.96 -4.32 -1.09
CA GLU A 21 10.55 -5.71 -0.85
C GLU A 21 9.82 -5.81 0.49
N GLU A 22 10.35 -5.18 1.54
CA GLU A 22 9.72 -5.08 2.84
C GLU A 22 8.37 -4.36 2.78
N ALA A 23 8.25 -3.29 1.96
CA ALA A 23 6.98 -2.60 1.75
C ALA A 23 5.92 -3.53 1.14
N ILE A 24 6.30 -4.32 0.12
CA ILE A 24 5.40 -5.29 -0.53
C ILE A 24 5.03 -6.41 0.43
N LEU A 25 5.99 -6.97 1.16
CA LEU A 25 5.73 -8.02 2.16
C LEU A 25 4.83 -7.51 3.28
N THR A 26 5.04 -6.28 3.73
CA THR A 26 4.19 -5.63 4.74
C THR A 26 2.79 -5.44 4.21
N ALA A 27 2.63 -4.89 3.00
CA ALA A 27 1.33 -4.74 2.35
C ALA A 27 0.59 -6.09 2.29
N LEU A 28 1.25 -7.17 1.88
CA LEU A 28 0.66 -8.51 1.85
C LEU A 28 0.24 -9.01 3.24
N ARG A 29 1.03 -8.74 4.29
CA ARG A 29 0.74 -9.17 5.67
C ARG A 29 -0.44 -8.43 6.29
N VAL A 30 -0.62 -7.15 5.96
CA VAL A 30 -1.67 -6.30 6.58
C VAL A 30 -2.98 -6.27 5.80
N ARG A 31 -3.06 -6.94 4.65
CA ARG A 31 -4.29 -7.05 3.84
C ARG A 31 -5.45 -7.63 4.64
N GLN A 32 -6.62 -7.03 4.45
CA GLN A 32 -7.86 -7.43 5.11
C GLN A 32 -9.04 -7.28 4.14
N PRO A 33 -10.07 -8.14 4.23
CA PRO A 33 -11.29 -7.99 3.43
C PRO A 33 -11.91 -6.59 3.58
N GLY A 34 -12.31 -5.99 2.46
CA GLY A 34 -12.90 -4.64 2.45
C GLY A 34 -11.91 -3.49 2.67
N VAL A 35 -10.62 -3.78 2.76
CA VAL A 35 -9.54 -2.78 2.81
C VAL A 35 -8.79 -2.78 1.48
N ILE A 36 -8.51 -1.58 0.98
CA ILE A 36 -7.56 -1.38 -0.13
C ILE A 36 -6.19 -1.12 0.49
N THR A 37 -5.20 -1.93 0.16
CA THR A 37 -3.81 -1.72 0.58
C THR A 37 -2.98 -1.30 -0.62
N GLU A 38 -2.33 -0.14 -0.55
CA GLU A 38 -1.49 0.42 -1.61
C GLU A 38 -0.03 0.49 -1.16
N VAL A 39 0.89 0.26 -2.11
CA VAL A 39 2.32 0.51 -1.93
C VAL A 39 2.72 1.62 -2.87
N ALA A 40 3.37 2.65 -2.35
CA ALA A 40 3.85 3.78 -3.11
C ALA A 40 5.34 4.01 -2.85
N GLU A 41 6.09 4.30 -3.91
CA GLU A 41 7.42 4.90 -3.82
C GLU A 41 7.25 6.43 -3.78
N VAL A 42 7.84 7.04 -2.76
CA VAL A 42 7.77 8.46 -2.45
C VAL A 42 9.19 9.01 -2.45
N TYR A 43 9.46 9.99 -3.29
CA TYR A 43 10.76 10.65 -3.31
C TYR A 43 10.64 12.14 -3.57
N ASP A 44 11.54 12.88 -2.96
CA ASP A 44 11.72 14.30 -3.22
C ASP A 44 12.75 14.46 -4.34
N LEU A 45 12.32 15.05 -5.45
CA LEU A 45 13.19 15.50 -6.52
C LEU A 45 13.04 17.02 -6.61
N ALA A 46 14.13 17.76 -6.38
CA ALA A 46 14.15 19.22 -6.52
C ALA A 46 13.07 19.98 -5.71
N TYR A 47 12.77 19.53 -4.48
CA TYR A 47 11.73 20.07 -3.58
C TYR A 47 10.29 19.81 -4.04
N GLU A 48 10.10 18.88 -4.97
CA GLU A 48 8.79 18.39 -5.41
C GLU A 48 8.57 16.96 -4.91
N LEU A 49 7.45 16.74 -4.24
CA LEU A 49 7.04 15.42 -3.77
C LEU A 49 6.50 14.61 -4.95
N HIS A 50 7.24 13.58 -5.35
CA HIS A 50 6.80 12.63 -6.35
C HIS A 50 6.29 11.36 -5.69
N LEU A 51 5.17 10.85 -6.21
CA LEU A 51 4.58 9.60 -5.77
C LEU A 51 4.37 8.68 -6.97
N ARG A 52 4.95 7.49 -6.89
CA ARG A 52 4.76 6.42 -7.88
C ARG A 52 4.09 5.24 -7.19
N ARG A 53 2.87 4.93 -7.59
CA ARG A 53 2.18 3.72 -7.11
C ARG A 53 2.88 2.48 -7.66
N ILE A 54 3.30 1.59 -6.77
CA ILE A 54 3.99 0.34 -7.09
C ILE A 54 2.99 -0.82 -7.13
N ALA A 55 2.09 -0.91 -6.15
CA ALA A 55 1.10 -1.98 -6.07
C ALA A 55 -0.22 -1.49 -5.44
N CYS A 56 -1.31 -2.15 -5.78
CA CYS A 56 -2.63 -1.94 -5.18
C CYS A 56 -3.33 -3.29 -5.02
N PHE A 57 -3.68 -3.62 -3.78
CA PHE A 57 -4.42 -4.81 -3.42
C PHE A 57 -5.82 -4.39 -2.97
N ASN A 58 -6.83 -4.72 -3.78
CA ASN A 58 -8.23 -4.46 -3.45
C ASN A 58 -8.91 -5.77 -3.03
N ASP A 59 -8.98 -6.00 -1.73
CA ASP A 59 -9.61 -7.19 -1.15
C ASP A 59 -11.12 -7.03 -0.96
N GLY A 60 -11.76 -6.04 -1.62
CA GLY A 60 -13.21 -5.86 -1.61
C GLY A 60 -13.99 -6.90 -2.41
N VAL A 61 -13.35 -7.59 -3.37
CA VAL A 61 -14.03 -8.51 -4.30
C VAL A 61 -14.33 -9.89 -3.67
N ASN A 62 -13.62 -10.27 -2.59
CA ASN A 62 -13.81 -11.58 -1.96
C ASN A 62 -14.83 -11.61 -0.80
N ALA A 63 -15.29 -10.46 -0.31
CA ALA A 63 -16.28 -10.42 0.77
C ALA A 63 -17.70 -10.82 0.32
N ASP A 64 -18.00 -10.70 -0.98
CA ASP A 64 -19.35 -10.87 -1.52
C ASP A 64 -19.62 -12.27 -2.11
N ARG A 65 -18.58 -13.12 -2.23
CA ARG A 65 -18.71 -14.48 -2.78
C ARG A 65 -19.00 -15.57 -1.76
N SER A 66 -18.90 -15.29 -0.45
CA SER A 66 -19.24 -16.26 0.62
C SER A 66 -20.72 -16.21 1.03
N ARG A 67 -21.55 -15.40 0.34
CA ARG A 67 -23.00 -15.24 0.61
C ARG A 67 -23.92 -15.76 -0.51
N ARG A 68 -23.41 -16.53 -1.48
CA ARG A 68 -24.24 -17.20 -2.49
C ARG A 68 -24.12 -18.71 -2.41
#